data_AF-A0A382Q6D1-F1
#
_entry.id   AF-A0A382Q6D1-F1
#
_cell.length_a   1.000
_cell.length_b   1.000
_cell.length_c   1.000
_cell.angle_alpha   90.00
_cell.angle_beta   90.00
_cell.angle_gamma   90.00
#
_symmetry.space_group_name_H-M   'P 1'
#
loop_
_entity.id
_entity.type
_entity.pdbx_description
1 polymer ?
#
loop_
_entity_poly.entity_id
_entity_poly.type
_entity_poly.pdbx_seq_one_letter_code
_entity_poly.pdbx_strand_id
1 'polypeptide(L)'
;VAAIGTLLLTTAGTTSRVTSTPKYSVGIPFTTETEEDNWPQWRGPTGMGVSTETRLPLNWGTDNNLLWKTPIEGKGHSSPIVWEDRVFLTTAIERE
;
A
#
# COMPACT_ATOMS: atom_id res chain seq x y z
N VAL A 1 17.20 -13.08 -11.15
CA VAL A 1 18.53 -12.56 -11.52
C VAL A 1 18.31 -11.28 -12.32
N ALA A 2 18.97 -10.21 -11.89
CA ALA A 2 18.67 -8.81 -12.17
C ALA A 2 18.90 -8.36 -13.62
N ALA A 3 18.22 -7.28 -14.02
CA ALA A 3 18.87 -6.13 -14.65
C ALA A 3 17.98 -4.88 -14.55
N ILE A 4 18.37 -3.99 -13.65
CA ILE A 4 17.96 -2.59 -13.56
C ILE A 4 18.59 -1.83 -14.72
N GLY A 5 17.87 -0.87 -15.31
CA GLY A 5 18.40 -0.04 -16.40
C GLY A 5 17.62 1.25 -16.60
N THR A 6 17.66 2.14 -15.60
CA THR A 6 17.28 3.55 -15.77
C THR A 6 18.30 4.23 -16.67
N LEU A 7 17.88 4.79 -17.80
CA LEU A 7 18.68 5.71 -18.61
C LEU A 7 17.93 7.04 -18.77
N LEU A 8 18.37 8.04 -18.01
CA LEU A 8 18.07 9.44 -18.28
C LEU A 8 18.90 9.88 -19.49
N LEU A 9 18.24 10.24 -20.59
CA LEU A 9 18.87 10.97 -21.69
C LEU A 9 18.09 12.26 -21.94
N THR A 10 18.67 13.38 -21.56
CA THR A 10 18.22 14.72 -21.95
C THR A 10 18.81 15.07 -23.31
N THR A 11 17.95 15.31 -24.30
CA THR A 11 18.30 16.13 -25.47
C THR A 11 17.13 17.04 -25.79
N ALA A 12 17.36 18.35 -25.72
CA ALA A 12 16.47 19.36 -26.27
C ALA A 12 16.35 19.15 -27.79
N GLY A 13 15.13 18.98 -28.29
CA GLY A 13 14.85 18.76 -29.70
C GLY A 13 13.45 19.22 -30.03
N THR A 14 13.39 20.30 -30.82
CA THR A 14 12.22 21.03 -31.31
C THR A 14 11.04 20.16 -31.71
N THR A 15 9.87 20.59 -31.24
CA THR A 15 8.53 20.10 -31.56
C THR A 15 8.30 19.96 -33.07
N SER A 16 7.91 18.77 -33.49
CA SER A 16 7.02 18.58 -34.65
C SER A 16 6.20 17.32 -34.41
N ARG A 17 4.95 17.52 -33.97
CA ARG A 17 3.99 16.47 -33.67
C ARG A 17 3.58 15.79 -34.98
N VAL A 18 4.17 14.64 -35.29
CA VAL A 18 3.64 13.73 -36.31
C VAL A 18 2.41 13.06 -35.73
N THR A 19 1.21 13.55 -36.08
CA THR A 19 -0.05 12.87 -35.76
C THR A 19 -0.24 11.72 -36.74
N SER A 20 0.33 10.55 -36.44
CA SER A 20 -0.11 9.28 -37.02
C SER A 20 -1.08 8.63 -36.04
N THR A 21 -2.37 8.59 -36.36
CA THR A 21 -3.34 7.78 -35.62
C THR A 21 -3.05 6.29 -35.87
N PRO A 22 -2.74 5.48 -34.84
CA PRO A 22 -2.71 4.03 -35.01
C PRO A 22 -4.14 3.56 -35.27
N LYS A 23 -4.35 2.83 -36.39
CA LYS A 23 -5.66 2.29 -36.80
C LYS A 23 -6.19 1.15 -35.92
N TYR A 24 -5.41 0.73 -34.93
CA TYR A 24 -5.77 -0.31 -33.97
C TYR A 24 -5.25 0.07 -32.59
N SER A 25 -6.07 0.74 -31.79
CA SER A 25 -5.87 0.82 -30.35
C SER A 25 -6.45 -0.44 -29.73
N VAL A 26 -5.61 -1.44 -29.47
CA VAL A 26 -5.96 -2.55 -28.59
C VAL A 26 -6.02 -1.98 -27.17
N GLY A 27 -7.22 -1.77 -26.66
CA GLY A 27 -7.41 -1.43 -25.26
C GLY A 27 -7.07 -2.64 -24.40
N ILE A 28 -5.85 -2.67 -23.85
CA ILE A 28 -5.59 -3.54 -22.71
C ILE A 28 -6.35 -2.91 -21.54
N PRO A 29 -7.33 -3.61 -20.92
CA PRO A 29 -7.90 -3.10 -19.68
C PRO A 29 -6.78 -3.12 -18.65
N PHE A 30 -6.22 -1.94 -18.34
CA PHE A 30 -5.48 -1.76 -17.12
C PHE A 30 -6.53 -1.83 -16.00
N THR A 31 -6.57 -2.96 -15.30
CA THR A 31 -7.28 -3.04 -14.03
C THR A 31 -6.59 -2.07 -13.10
N THR A 32 -7.26 -0.97 -12.76
CA THR A 32 -6.82 -0.12 -11.65
C THR A 32 -6.95 -0.97 -10.39
N GLU A 33 -5.82 -1.39 -9.83
CA GLU A 33 -5.82 -1.86 -8.44
C GLU A 33 -6.45 -0.73 -7.62
N THR A 34 -7.47 -1.06 -6.84
CA THR A 34 -7.96 -0.13 -5.83
C THR A 34 -6.78 0.11 -4.91
N GLU A 35 -6.28 1.34 -4.87
CA GLU A 35 -5.31 1.75 -3.86
C GLU A 35 -6.00 1.50 -2.52
N GLU A 36 -5.66 0.39 -1.84
CA GLU A 36 -6.11 0.17 -0.48
C GLU A 36 -5.60 1.35 0.34
N ASP A 37 -6.47 1.97 1.13
CA ASP A 37 -6.10 3.14 1.94
C ASP A 37 -5.06 2.69 2.98
N ASN A 38 -3.79 2.85 2.60
CA ASN A 38 -2.66 2.48 3.42
C ASN A 38 -2.65 3.30 4.71
N TRP A 39 -2.14 2.69 5.78
CA TRP A 39 -1.90 3.35 7.05
C TRP A 39 -0.39 3.42 7.32
N PRO A 40 0.34 4.33 6.64
CA PRO A 40 1.80 4.23 6.52
C PRO A 40 2.59 4.73 7.74
N GLN A 41 1.94 5.42 8.67
CA GLN A 41 2.61 6.05 9.80
C GLN A 41 1.72 6.14 11.04
N TRP A 42 2.32 6.58 12.16
CA TRP A 42 1.56 6.92 13.36
C TRP A 42 0.48 7.94 13.01
N ARG A 43 -0.77 7.61 13.38
CA ARG A 43 -1.99 8.41 13.07
C ARG A 43 -2.37 8.46 11.58
N GLY A 44 -1.83 7.57 10.75
CA GLY A 44 -2.33 7.31 9.41
C GLY A 44 -1.89 8.34 8.37
N PRO A 45 -2.43 8.26 7.15
CA PRO A 45 -1.95 9.03 5.99
C PRO A 45 -2.08 10.55 6.19
N THR A 46 -3.04 11.01 6.99
CA THR A 46 -3.26 12.42 7.31
C THR A 46 -2.59 12.87 8.62
N GLY A 47 -2.04 11.95 9.41
CA GLY A 47 -1.50 12.26 10.74
C GLY A 47 -2.55 12.60 11.82
N MET A 48 -3.84 12.50 11.49
CA MET A 48 -4.94 12.86 12.40
C MET A 48 -5.46 11.69 13.23
N GLY A 49 -5.21 10.45 12.80
CA GLY A 49 -5.69 9.24 13.46
C GLY A 49 -7.17 8.97 13.20
N VAL A 50 -7.64 9.30 12.00
CA VAL A 50 -9.04 9.14 11.57
C VAL A 50 -9.06 8.33 10.29
N SER A 51 -9.81 7.21 10.27
CA SER A 51 -10.18 6.51 9.03
C SER A 51 -11.51 6.99 8.48
N THR A 52 -11.70 6.80 7.18
CA THR A 52 -12.94 7.08 6.44
C THR A 52 -13.86 5.86 6.32
N GLU A 53 -13.39 4.71 6.81
CA GLU A 53 -14.06 3.43 6.72
C GLU A 53 -15.39 3.43 7.49
N THR A 54 -16.39 2.79 6.90
CA THR A 54 -17.75 2.75 7.42
C THR A 54 -18.24 1.31 7.57
N ARG A 55 -19.34 1.13 8.31
CA ARG A 55 -19.95 -0.18 8.58
C ARG A 55 -19.01 -1.17 9.28
N LEU A 56 -18.11 -0.64 10.10
CA LEU A 56 -17.26 -1.46 10.96
C LEU A 56 -18.12 -2.22 11.98
N PRO A 57 -17.78 -3.48 12.29
CA PRO A 57 -18.52 -4.24 13.29
C PRO A 57 -18.38 -3.59 14.68
N LEU A 58 -19.50 -3.45 15.37
CA LEU A 58 -19.56 -2.82 16.70
C LEU A 58 -19.34 -3.81 17.85
N ASN A 59 -19.45 -5.11 17.58
CA ASN A 59 -19.30 -6.16 18.58
C ASN A 59 -18.16 -7.10 18.15
N TRP A 60 -17.29 -7.47 19.09
CA TRP A 60 -16.13 -8.31 18.82
C TRP A 60 -16.05 -9.43 19.85
N GLY A 61 -15.60 -10.61 19.44
CA GLY A 61 -15.35 -11.75 20.31
C GLY A 61 -14.33 -12.69 19.70
N THR A 62 -13.84 -13.66 20.48
CA THR A 62 -12.92 -14.69 19.98
C THR A 62 -13.48 -15.47 18.80
N ASP A 63 -14.82 -15.61 18.76
CA ASP A 63 -15.54 -16.37 17.75
C ASP A 63 -16.47 -15.48 16.90
N ASN A 64 -16.41 -14.14 17.06
CA ASN A 64 -17.28 -13.20 16.36
C ASN A 64 -16.49 -11.99 15.85
N ASN A 65 -16.59 -11.72 14.55
CA ASN A 65 -15.90 -10.62 13.86
C ASN A 65 -14.35 -10.64 13.96
N LEU A 66 -13.74 -11.74 14.41
CA LEU A 66 -12.28 -11.94 14.39
C LEU A 66 -11.85 -12.69 13.13
N LEU A 67 -11.10 -12.03 12.24
CA LEU A 67 -10.58 -12.66 11.00
C LEU A 67 -9.39 -13.58 11.28
N TRP A 68 -8.44 -13.12 12.10
CA TRP A 68 -7.23 -13.87 12.43
C TRP A 68 -6.62 -13.37 13.74
N LYS A 69 -5.77 -14.21 14.32
CA LYS A 69 -4.89 -13.88 15.44
C LYS A 69 -3.59 -14.64 15.29
N THR A 70 -2.48 -14.02 15.68
CA THR A 70 -1.16 -14.68 15.72
C THR A 70 -0.46 -14.31 17.02
N PRO A 71 0.26 -15.25 17.66
CA PRO A 71 1.19 -14.88 18.72
C PRO A 71 2.30 -14.00 18.15
N ILE A 72 2.76 -13.02 18.93
CA ILE A 72 3.88 -12.14 18.61
C ILE A 72 4.88 -12.22 19.75
N GLU A 73 6.16 -12.37 19.43
CA GLU A 73 7.24 -12.42 20.42
C GLU A 73 7.60 -11.03 20.94
N GLY A 74 7.95 -10.96 22.23
CA GLY A 74 8.36 -9.73 22.88
C GLY A 74 7.18 -8.83 23.25
N LYS A 75 7.49 -7.54 23.47
CA LYS A 75 6.52 -6.51 23.84
C LYS A 75 6.49 -5.42 22.78
N GLY A 76 5.31 -5.04 22.31
CA GLY A 76 5.12 -3.99 21.31
C GLY A 76 4.36 -2.79 21.89
N HIS A 77 4.83 -1.59 21.58
CA HIS A 77 4.16 -0.32 21.93
C HIS A 77 3.87 0.56 20.69
N SER A 78 4.29 0.13 19.50
CA SER A 78 4.02 0.86 18.27
C SER A 78 2.58 0.66 17.81
N SER A 79 2.03 1.64 17.11
CA SER A 79 0.86 1.40 16.27
C SER A 79 1.23 0.48 15.10
N PRO A 80 0.35 -0.47 14.71
CA PRO A 80 0.55 -1.23 13.48
C PRO A 80 0.54 -0.30 12.27
N ILE A 81 1.36 -0.65 11.28
CA ILE A 81 1.35 -0.05 9.94
C ILE A 81 0.71 -1.06 8.99
N VAL A 82 -0.24 -0.60 8.19
CA VAL A 82 -0.88 -1.41 7.15
C VAL A 82 -0.45 -0.85 5.81
N TRP A 83 0.10 -1.71 4.94
CA TRP A 83 0.44 -1.36 3.58
C TRP A 83 0.05 -2.51 2.67
N GLU A 84 -0.91 -2.27 1.79
CA GLU A 84 -1.53 -3.29 0.94
C GLU A 84 -1.90 -4.52 1.79
N ASP A 85 -1.45 -5.71 1.39
CA ASP A 85 -1.74 -6.99 2.02
C ASP A 85 -0.89 -7.28 3.27
N ARG A 86 -0.20 -6.28 3.84
CA ARG A 86 0.80 -6.48 4.92
C ARG A 86 0.53 -5.63 6.14
N VAL A 87 0.81 -6.24 7.30
CA VAL A 87 0.84 -5.57 8.60
C VAL A 87 2.25 -5.60 9.15
N PHE A 88 2.79 -4.43 9.45
CA PHE A 88 4.12 -4.25 10.06
C PHE A 88 3.98 -3.83 11.52
N LEU A 89 4.75 -4.50 12.37
CA LEU A 89 4.79 -4.28 13.82
C LEU A 89 6.24 -4.27 14.29
N THR A 90 6.54 -3.42 15.27
CA THR A 90 7.82 -3.45 15.97
C THR A 90 7.63 -4.02 17.36
N THR A 91 8.50 -4.95 17.75
CA THR A 91 8.52 -5.51 19.10
C THR A 91 9.92 -5.46 19.70
N ALA A 92 9.96 -5.36 21.02
CA ALA A 92 11.15 -5.51 21.83
C ALA A 92 11.18 -6.93 22.39
N ILE A 93 12.14 -7.72 21.91
CA ILE A 93 12.43 -9.06 22.44
C ILE A 93 13.44 -8.89 23.56
N GLU A 94 13.10 -9.37 24.76
CA GLU A 94 14.02 -9.40 25.89
C GLU A 94 15.10 -10.45 25.59
N ARG A 95 16.36 -10.04 25.64
CA ARG A 95 17.50 -10.96 25.53
C ARG A 95 18.08 -11.19 26.92
N GLU A 96 18.46 -12.43 27.19
CA GLU A 96 19.25 -12.82 28.37
C GLU A 96 20.67 -12.25 28.32
#